data_AF-A0A7W5PSX7-F1
#
_entry.id   AF-A0A7W5PSX7-F1
#
_cell.length_a   1.000
_cell.length_b   1.000
_cell.length_c   1.000
_cell.angle_alpha   90.00
_cell.angle_beta   90.00
_cell.angle_gamma   90.00
#
_symmetry.space_group_name_H-M   'P 1'
#
loop_
_entity.id
_entity.type
_entity.pdbx_description
1 polymer ?
#
loop_
_entity_poly.entity_id
_entity_poly.type
_entity_poly.pdbx_seq_one_letter_code
_entity_poly.pdbx_strand_id
1 'polypeptide(L)'
;MDESCPVLTPAERQVNEILSRTEQAMFATVRKAIEDARNRAGEELQTVGSREMLPAYDYFAAVMHQKLFLMLCGADPDTFEGGNPEIAARLLDNGRNISIHYWAGKDPAKSAG
;
A
#
# COMPACT_ATOMS: atom_id res chain seq x y z
N MET A 1 1.09 -22.91 -28.67
CA MET A 1 -0.08 -23.13 -27.80
C MET A 1 -0.70 -21.77 -27.61
N ASP A 2 -1.98 -21.65 -27.96
CA ASP A 2 -2.71 -20.38 -28.03
C ASP A 2 -2.94 -19.88 -26.60
N GLU A 3 -2.03 -19.04 -26.09
CA GLU A 3 -2.15 -18.34 -24.79
C GLU A 3 -3.17 -17.20 -24.90
N SER A 4 -4.35 -17.50 -25.44
CA SER A 4 -5.45 -16.56 -25.48
C SER A 4 -5.97 -16.39 -24.06
N CYS A 5 -5.73 -15.23 -23.46
CA CYS A 5 -6.32 -14.83 -22.19
C CYS A 5 -7.83 -15.15 -22.22
N PRO A 6 -8.35 -15.98 -21.31
CA PRO A 6 -9.72 -16.46 -21.40
C PRO A 6 -10.70 -15.28 -21.41
N VAL A 7 -11.58 -15.26 -22.40
CA VAL A 7 -12.64 -14.25 -22.50
C VAL A 7 -13.61 -14.47 -21.34
N LEU A 8 -13.65 -13.52 -20.42
CA LEU A 8 -14.55 -13.55 -19.27
C LEU A 8 -16.01 -13.58 -19.72
N THR A 9 -16.79 -14.42 -19.06
CA THR A 9 -18.25 -14.42 -19.17
C THR A 9 -18.81 -13.06 -18.73
N PRO A 10 -20.04 -12.69 -19.15
CA PRO A 10 -20.69 -11.46 -18.69
C PRO A 10 -20.75 -11.33 -17.16
N ALA A 11 -20.97 -12.43 -16.44
CA ALA A 11 -21.03 -12.44 -14.98
C ALA A 11 -19.66 -12.17 -14.35
N GLU A 12 -18.60 -12.82 -14.84
CA GLU A 12 -17.23 -12.59 -14.36
C GLU A 12 -16.77 -11.14 -14.63
N ARG A 13 -17.17 -10.56 -15.78
CA ARG A 13 -16.92 -9.14 -16.06
C ARG A 13 -17.57 -8.23 -15.03
N GLN A 14 -18.84 -8.45 -14.71
CA GLN A 14 -19.55 -7.66 -13.69
C GLN A 14 -18.89 -7.78 -12.32
N VAL A 15 -18.48 -8.98 -11.93
CA VAL A 15 -17.74 -9.20 -10.67
C VAL A 15 -16.44 -8.40 -10.66
N ASN A 16 -15.63 -8.50 -11.73
CA ASN A 16 -14.37 -7.77 -11.82
C ASN A 16 -14.57 -6.25 -11.83
N GLU A 17 -15.60 -5.73 -12.49
CA GLU A 17 -15.94 -4.30 -12.46
C GLU A 17 -16.32 -3.82 -11.06
N ILE A 18 -17.08 -4.63 -10.31
CA ILE A 18 -17.45 -4.33 -8.92
C ILE A 18 -16.22 -4.31 -8.03
N LEU A 19 -15.35 -5.32 -8.14
CA LEU A 19 -14.12 -5.41 -7.35
C LEU A 19 -13.19 -4.24 -7.68
N SER A 20 -12.93 -3.98 -8.96
CA SER A 20 -12.04 -2.90 -9.39
C SER A 20 -12.51 -1.53 -8.91
N ARG A 21 -13.81 -1.21 -9.04
CA ARG A 21 -14.36 0.05 -8.53
C ARG A 21 -14.24 0.16 -7.00
N THR A 22 -14.49 -0.95 -6.30
CA THR A 22 -14.38 -1.00 -4.84
C THR A 22 -12.93 -0.83 -4.38
N GLU A 23 -11.97 -1.46 -5.04
CA GLU A 23 -10.54 -1.31 -4.78
C GLU A 23 -10.07 0.13 -4.98
N GLN A 24 -10.52 0.79 -6.07
CA GLN A 24 -10.21 2.20 -6.31
C GLN A 24 -10.77 3.11 -5.22
N ALA A 25 -12.02 2.87 -4.80
CA ALA A 25 -12.65 3.64 -3.71
C ALA A 25 -11.94 3.42 -2.36
N MET A 26 -11.55 2.18 -2.08
CA MET A 26 -10.75 1.85 -0.90
C MET A 26 -9.40 2.58 -0.92
N PHE A 27 -8.68 2.55 -2.04
CA PHE A 27 -7.37 3.21 -2.16
C PHE A 27 -7.48 4.73 -2.00
N ALA A 28 -8.51 5.35 -2.59
CA ALA A 28 -8.79 6.77 -2.40
C ALA A 28 -9.06 7.12 -0.93
N THR A 29 -9.79 6.26 -0.22
CA THR A 29 -10.08 6.43 1.21
C THR A 29 -8.82 6.34 2.06
N VAL A 30 -7.95 5.35 1.80
CA VAL A 30 -6.68 5.18 2.54
C VAL A 30 -5.75 6.37 2.30
N ARG A 31 -5.60 6.84 1.05
CA ARG A 31 -4.79 8.02 0.73
C ARG A 31 -5.26 9.25 1.50
N LYS A 32 -6.58 9.48 1.53
CA LYS A 32 -7.16 10.58 2.31
C LYS A 32 -6.88 10.43 3.80
N ALA A 33 -7.01 9.23 4.37
CA ALA A 33 -6.72 9.00 5.78
C ALA A 33 -5.25 9.32 6.14
N ILE A 34 -4.30 9.03 5.23
CA ILE A 34 -2.88 9.39 5.40
C ILE A 34 -2.70 10.91 5.35
N GLU A 35 -3.34 11.60 4.41
CA GLU A 35 -3.32 13.08 4.31
C GLU A 35 -3.92 13.75 5.56
N ASP A 36 -5.06 13.25 6.04
CA ASP A 36 -5.74 13.76 7.24
C ASP A 36 -4.86 13.56 8.49
N ALA A 37 -4.23 12.40 8.65
CA ALA A 37 -3.30 12.13 9.76
C ALA A 37 -2.10 13.07 9.74
N ARG A 38 -1.53 13.32 8.55
CA ARG A 38 -0.44 14.28 8.36
C ARG A 38 -0.83 15.69 8.77
N ASN A 39 -1.98 16.18 8.29
CA ASN A 39 -2.43 17.54 8.56
C ASN A 39 -2.70 17.72 10.05
N ARG A 40 -3.41 16.76 10.67
CA ARG A 40 -3.68 16.77 12.11
C ARG A 40 -2.40 16.77 12.95
N ALA A 41 -1.42 15.93 12.62
CA ALA A 41 -0.15 15.92 13.34
C ALA A 41 0.58 17.27 13.22
N GLY A 42 0.52 17.89 12.04
CA GLY A 42 1.04 19.23 11.82
C GLY A 42 0.38 20.31 12.68
N GLU A 43 -0.94 20.31 12.75
CA GLU A 43 -1.71 21.22 13.60
C GLU A 43 -1.34 21.03 15.08
N GLU A 44 -1.33 19.79 15.57
CA GLU A 44 -0.98 19.46 16.97
C GLU A 44 0.47 19.86 17.29
N LEU A 45 1.42 19.65 16.38
CA LEU A 45 2.82 20.06 16.57
C LEU A 45 2.97 21.59 16.67
N GLN A 46 2.19 22.36 15.91
CA GLN A 46 2.17 23.82 16.03
C GLN A 46 1.64 24.27 17.39
N THR A 47 0.65 23.58 17.95
CA THR A 47 0.10 23.95 19.29
C THR A 47 1.13 23.83 20.41
N VAL A 48 2.12 22.93 20.28
CA VAL A 48 3.20 22.74 21.25
C VAL A 48 4.44 23.58 20.93
N GLY A 49 4.34 24.53 20.00
CA GLY A 49 5.40 25.46 19.64
C GLY A 49 6.51 24.86 18.78
N SER A 50 6.31 23.66 18.21
CA SER A 50 7.24 23.10 17.24
C SER A 50 7.24 23.94 15.97
N ARG A 51 8.43 24.27 15.48
CA ARG A 51 8.63 24.95 14.19
C ARG A 51 8.81 23.96 13.04
N GLU A 52 8.63 22.66 13.29
CA GLU A 52 8.79 21.64 12.27
C GLU A 52 7.75 21.78 11.17
N MET A 53 8.19 21.50 9.94
CA MET A 53 7.30 21.41 8.79
C MET A 53 6.32 20.24 8.99
N LEU A 54 5.14 20.32 8.35
CA LEU A 54 4.19 19.20 8.30
C LEU A 54 4.94 17.88 8.05
N PRO A 55 4.67 16.82 8.83
CA PRO A 55 5.33 15.53 8.61
C PRO A 55 5.24 15.09 7.15
N ALA A 56 6.25 14.38 6.66
CA ALA A 56 6.21 13.85 5.29
C ALA A 56 5.02 12.89 5.13
N TYR A 57 4.35 12.92 3.97
CA TYR A 57 3.28 11.96 3.66
C TYR A 57 3.77 10.51 3.81
N ASP A 58 5.00 10.25 3.36
CA ASP A 58 5.63 8.94 3.37
C ASP A 58 5.82 8.37 4.78
N TYR A 59 5.90 9.23 5.81
CA TYR A 59 5.96 8.78 7.20
C TYR A 59 4.69 8.00 7.58
N PHE A 60 3.52 8.60 7.38
CA PHE A 60 2.24 7.95 7.69
C PHE A 60 1.90 6.84 6.70
N ALA A 61 2.35 6.94 5.44
CA ALA A 61 2.24 5.84 4.49
C ALA A 61 3.06 4.61 4.95
N ALA A 62 4.28 4.81 5.48
CA ALA A 62 5.09 3.74 6.03
C ALA A 62 4.45 3.10 7.29
N VAL A 63 3.85 3.91 8.17
CA VAL A 63 3.09 3.41 9.33
C VAL A 63 1.91 2.55 8.88
N MET A 64 1.11 3.02 7.90
CA MET A 64 0.00 2.24 7.36
C MET A 64 0.47 0.93 6.72
N HIS A 65 1.55 0.98 5.93
CA HIS A 65 2.15 -0.21 5.32
C HIS A 65 2.58 -1.24 6.38
N GLN A 66 3.23 -0.80 7.46
CA GLN A 66 3.64 -1.69 8.56
C GLN A 66 2.43 -2.33 9.25
N LYS A 67 1.40 -1.54 9.58
CA LYS A 67 0.20 -2.06 10.26
C LYS A 67 -0.58 -3.05 9.37
N LEU A 68 -0.67 -2.78 8.07
CA LEU A 68 -1.26 -3.72 7.11
C LEU A 68 -0.44 -4.99 6.97
N PHE A 69 0.90 -4.89 6.92
CA PHE A 69 1.77 -6.07 6.90
C PHE A 69 1.54 -6.96 8.12
N LEU A 70 1.49 -6.39 9.33
CA LEU A 70 1.21 -7.12 10.57
C LEU A 70 -0.15 -7.82 10.51
N MET A 71 -1.19 -7.09 10.12
CA MET A 71 -2.55 -7.63 9.99
C MET A 71 -2.61 -8.81 9.01
N LEU A 72 -1.96 -8.70 7.85
CA LEU A 72 -1.90 -9.77 6.86
C LEU A 72 -1.12 -10.99 7.37
N CYS A 73 -0.12 -10.79 8.23
CA CYS A 73 0.60 -11.87 8.89
C CYS A 73 -0.19 -12.47 10.06
N GLY A 74 -1.35 -11.94 10.44
CA GLY A 74 -2.11 -12.35 11.62
C GLY A 74 -1.51 -11.87 12.94
N ALA A 75 -0.58 -10.91 12.89
CA ALA A 75 -0.03 -10.28 14.09
C ALA A 75 -0.97 -9.21 14.64
N ASP A 76 -0.88 -8.96 15.94
CA ASP A 76 -1.48 -7.79 16.56
C ASP A 76 -0.75 -6.52 16.06
N PRO A 77 -1.46 -5.55 15.46
CA PRO A 77 -0.81 -4.37 14.89
C PRO A 77 -0.09 -3.49 15.92
N ASP A 78 -0.46 -3.50 17.19
CA ASP A 78 0.06 -2.61 18.23
C ASP A 78 1.19 -3.22 19.05
N THR A 79 1.16 -4.54 19.27
CA THR A 79 2.21 -5.27 20.01
C THR A 79 3.18 -6.02 19.10
N PHE A 80 2.80 -6.25 17.83
CA PHE A 80 3.55 -7.00 16.81
C PHE A 80 3.63 -8.51 17.09
N GLU A 81 2.97 -8.99 18.14
CA GLU A 81 2.98 -10.40 18.54
C GLU A 81 1.99 -11.25 17.73
N GLY A 82 2.19 -12.57 17.71
CA GLY A 82 1.24 -13.54 17.15
C GLY A 82 1.30 -13.76 15.63
N GLY A 83 2.20 -13.08 14.92
CA GLY A 83 2.33 -13.19 13.46
C GLY A 83 2.81 -14.56 12.95
N ASN A 84 2.42 -14.88 11.73
CA ASN A 84 2.86 -16.07 11.00
C ASN A 84 4.08 -15.76 10.10
N PRO A 85 5.27 -16.33 10.40
CA PRO A 85 6.49 -16.06 9.65
C PRO A 85 6.46 -16.59 8.21
N GLU A 86 5.71 -17.65 7.92
CA GLU A 86 5.58 -18.18 6.55
C GLU A 86 4.78 -17.23 5.66
N ILE A 87 3.71 -16.63 6.19
CA ILE A 87 2.93 -15.61 5.48
C ILE A 87 3.79 -14.36 5.28
N ALA A 88 4.51 -13.94 6.31
CA ALA A 88 5.43 -12.81 6.24
C ALA A 88 6.47 -12.98 5.12
N ALA A 89 7.11 -14.15 5.04
CA ALA A 89 8.08 -14.46 3.98
C ALA A 89 7.46 -14.35 2.57
N ARG A 90 6.27 -14.91 2.36
CA ARG A 90 5.58 -14.84 1.06
C ARG A 90 5.21 -13.41 0.65
N LEU A 91 4.79 -12.57 1.60
CA LEU A 91 4.48 -11.17 1.33
C LEU A 91 5.74 -10.38 0.94
N LEU A 92 6.86 -10.62 1.63
CA LEU A 92 8.15 -10.01 1.30
C LEU A 92 8.65 -10.45 -0.07
N ASP A 93 8.52 -11.73 -0.40
CA ASP A 93 8.88 -12.26 -1.72
C ASP A 93 8.00 -11.66 -2.82
N ASN A 94 6.70 -11.46 -2.57
CA ASN A 94 5.83 -10.76 -3.51
C ASN A 94 6.32 -9.33 -3.80
N GLY A 95 6.65 -8.57 -2.75
CA GLY A 95 7.22 -7.22 -2.90
C GLY A 95 8.54 -7.23 -3.67
N ARG A 96 9.42 -8.18 -3.38
CA ARG A 96 10.68 -8.38 -4.12
C ARG A 96 10.42 -8.68 -5.59
N ASN A 97 9.47 -9.57 -5.90
CA ASN A 97 9.12 -9.97 -7.26
C ASN A 97 8.56 -8.80 -8.06
N ILE A 98 7.68 -7.98 -7.47
CA ILE A 98 7.20 -6.73 -8.09
C ILE A 98 8.38 -5.83 -8.42
N SER A 99 9.30 -5.64 -7.47
CA SER A 99 10.48 -4.79 -7.69
C SER A 99 11.36 -5.30 -8.82
N ILE A 100 11.63 -6.59 -8.87
CA ILE A 100 12.44 -7.20 -9.93
C ILE A 100 11.73 -7.06 -11.28
N HIS A 101 10.45 -7.40 -11.34
CA HIS A 101 9.72 -7.45 -12.60
C HIS A 101 9.49 -6.06 -13.21
N TYR A 102 9.15 -5.07 -12.40
CA TYR A 102 8.73 -3.76 -12.90
C TYR A 102 9.83 -2.69 -12.87
N TRP A 103 10.86 -2.85 -12.03
CA TRP A 103 11.86 -1.80 -11.79
C TRP A 103 13.31 -2.24 -12.06
N ALA A 104 13.65 -3.53 -11.93
CA ALA A 104 15.02 -3.95 -12.21
C ALA A 104 15.42 -3.69 -13.67
N GLY A 105 16.61 -3.11 -13.89
CA GLY A 105 17.11 -2.74 -15.21
C GLY A 105 16.57 -1.42 -15.77
N LYS A 106 15.60 -0.77 -15.10
CA LYS A 106 15.22 0.61 -15.41
C LYS A 106 16.19 1.54 -14.69
N ASP A 107 17.07 2.17 -15.44
CA ASP A 107 17.94 3.22 -14.94
C ASP A 107 17.06 4.41 -14.49
N PRO A 108 17.03 4.78 -13.20
CA PRO A 108 16.20 5.86 -12.69
C PRO A 108 16.56 7.22 -13.33
N ALA A 109 17.75 7.35 -13.92
CA ALA A 109 18.19 8.55 -14.63
C ALA A 109 17.66 8.67 -16.07
N LYS A 110 17.13 7.59 -16.69
CA LYS A 110 16.69 7.58 -18.10
C LYS A 110 15.18 7.55 -18.31
N SER A 111 14.41 7.48 -17.22
CA SER A 111 12.94 7.37 -17.26
C SER A 111 12.22 8.71 -17.05
N ALA A 112 12.97 9.82 -16.92
CA ALA A 112 12.46 11.19 -16.81
C ALA A 112 12.62 12.02 -18.12
N GLY A 113 12.67 11.35 -19.27
CA GLY A 113 12.76 11.98 -20.60
C GLY A 113 11.43 12.01 -21.34
#